data_AF-A0A4Y2KIN1-F1
#
_entry.id   AF-A0A4Y2KIN1-F1
#
_cell.length_a   1.000
_cell.length_b   1.000
_cell.length_c   1.000
_cell.angle_alpha   90.00
_cell.angle_beta   90.00
_cell.angle_gamma   90.00
#
_symmetry.space_group_name_H-M   'P 1'
#
loop_
_entity.id
_entity.type
_entity.pdbx_description
1 polymer ?
#
loop_
_entity_poly.entity_id
_entity_poly.type
_entity_poly.pdbx_seq_one_letter_code
_entity_poly.pdbx_strand_id
1 'polypeptide(L)'
;MLRWNPFQLQTYIKEAITEHPNIINMKYTRQGKLPFFTSDSVCATKLLTLQNILHTPVSTDVIWENISSRFLIPDIPTKTTLEELAEELSYNNDIVITHMRRFAKPNSSQETSPSVLVTILGTYLPDSVKIWFINQKIQSLIDRPRQCTKCFSFFHRTRICEKSQACHLCGTVHVGPCQGPAKYSNCQGPHSVTSKTYPMYRKEKQMLVKIQEPFHDRRGQTHLQSRLQCKLRDSSKIKYDPR
;
A
#
# COMPACT_ATOMS: atom_id res chain seq x y z
N MET A 1 9.03 -24.22 -1.40
CA MET A 1 8.37 -23.09 -2.10
C MET A 1 8.40 -23.42 -3.58
N LEU A 2 7.27 -23.34 -4.28
CA LEU A 2 7.24 -23.62 -5.71
C LEU A 2 8.01 -22.49 -6.43
N ARG A 3 9.08 -22.86 -7.15
CA ARG A 3 9.88 -21.93 -7.96
C ARG A 3 10.02 -22.57 -9.33
N TRP A 4 9.26 -22.06 -10.29
CA TRP A 4 9.35 -22.51 -11.67
C TRP A 4 10.73 -22.18 -12.25
N ASN A 5 11.16 -22.99 -13.21
CA ASN A 5 12.36 -22.71 -13.97
C ASN A 5 12.17 -21.38 -14.73
N PRO A 6 13.06 -20.38 -14.58
CA PRO A 6 12.90 -19.07 -15.20
C PRO A 6 12.75 -19.12 -16.73
N PHE A 7 13.44 -20.03 -17.40
CA PHE A 7 13.39 -20.15 -18.86
C PHE A 7 12.05 -20.73 -19.32
N GLN A 8 11.58 -21.80 -18.68
CA GLN A 8 10.27 -22.39 -18.98
C GLN A 8 9.13 -21.41 -18.71
N LEU A 9 9.22 -20.68 -17.59
CA LEU A 9 8.26 -19.64 -17.24
C LEU A 9 8.26 -18.52 -18.28
N GLN A 10 9.43 -18.08 -18.73
CA GLN A 10 9.52 -17.04 -19.75
C GLN A 10 8.94 -17.50 -21.08
N THR A 11 9.22 -18.72 -21.52
CA THR A 11 8.63 -19.30 -22.74
C THR A 11 7.11 -19.37 -22.64
N TYR A 12 6.59 -19.90 -21.53
CA TYR A 12 5.15 -19.97 -21.29
C TYR A 12 4.47 -18.60 -21.35
N ILE A 13 5.05 -17.58 -20.72
CA ILE A 13 4.48 -16.22 -20.73
C ILE A 13 4.48 -15.61 -22.14
N LYS A 14 5.52 -15.88 -22.95
CA LYS A 14 5.55 -15.43 -24.34
C LYS A 14 4.47 -16.08 -25.20
N GLU A 15 4.18 -17.37 -24.96
CA GLU A 15 3.13 -18.11 -25.65
C GLU A 15 1.73 -17.69 -25.19
N ALA A 16 1.55 -17.49 -23.89
CA ALA A 16 0.24 -17.17 -23.30
C ALA A 16 -0.17 -15.69 -23.48
N ILE A 17 0.79 -14.76 -23.62
CA ILE A 17 0.53 -13.32 -23.63
C ILE A 17 1.25 -12.66 -24.80
N THR A 18 0.47 -12.15 -25.75
CA THR A 18 1.00 -11.45 -26.93
C THR A 18 1.73 -10.15 -26.59
N GLU A 19 1.28 -9.43 -25.56
CA GLU A 19 1.89 -8.19 -25.05
C GLU A 19 3.01 -8.47 -24.03
N HIS A 20 3.61 -9.66 -24.02
CA HIS A 20 4.75 -9.96 -23.15
C HIS A 20 5.92 -8.95 -23.26
N PRO A 21 6.19 -8.26 -24.39
CA PRO A 21 7.26 -7.25 -24.45
C PRO A 21 7.02 -6.05 -23.52
N ASN A 22 5.75 -5.79 -23.16
CA ASN A 22 5.37 -4.69 -22.26
C ASN A 22 5.60 -5.03 -20.77
N ILE A 23 6.02 -6.27 -20.47
CA ILE A 23 6.39 -6.67 -19.11
C ILE A 23 7.78 -6.11 -18.80
N ILE A 24 7.81 -5.11 -17.93
CA ILE A 24 9.03 -4.41 -17.48
C ILE A 24 9.87 -5.30 -16.56
N ASN A 25 9.21 -6.06 -15.68
CA ASN A 25 9.92 -6.89 -14.71
C ASN A 25 9.06 -8.07 -14.23
N MET A 26 9.73 -9.15 -13.85
CA MET A 26 9.14 -10.34 -13.22
C MET A 26 10.11 -10.84 -12.16
N LYS A 27 9.67 -10.93 -10.89
CA LYS A 27 10.55 -11.36 -9.78
C LYS A 27 9.85 -12.27 -8.79
N TYR A 28 10.59 -13.21 -8.20
CA TYR A 28 10.08 -13.99 -7.08
C TYR A 28 10.18 -13.22 -5.77
N THR A 29 9.12 -13.27 -4.98
CA THR A 29 9.15 -12.83 -3.58
C THR A 29 9.61 -13.97 -2.68
N ARG A 30 10.14 -13.62 -1.50
CA ARG A 30 10.47 -14.59 -0.43
C ARG A 30 9.28 -15.43 0.05
N GLN A 31 8.06 -15.07 -0.33
CA GLN A 31 6.83 -15.79 0.00
C GLN A 31 6.37 -16.73 -1.13
N GLY A 32 7.16 -16.90 -2.19
CA GLY A 32 6.79 -17.71 -3.36
C GLY A 32 5.77 -17.06 -4.30
N LYS A 33 5.49 -15.76 -4.14
CA LYS A 33 4.65 -15.00 -5.08
C LYS A 33 5.49 -14.47 -6.23
N LEU A 34 4.89 -14.38 -7.41
CA LEU A 34 5.53 -13.89 -8.63
C LEU A 34 4.81 -12.60 -9.11
N PRO A 35 5.24 -11.41 -8.65
CA PRO A 35 4.78 -10.14 -9.19
C PRO A 35 5.32 -9.87 -10.60
N PHE A 36 4.40 -9.50 -11.50
CA PHE A 36 4.71 -8.85 -12.77
C PHE A 36 4.70 -7.33 -12.63
N PHE A 37 5.37 -6.63 -13.52
CA PHE A 37 5.34 -5.17 -13.59
C PHE A 37 5.12 -4.79 -15.04
N THR A 38 4.01 -4.12 -15.33
CA THR A 38 3.71 -3.57 -16.65
C THR A 38 3.05 -2.21 -16.50
N SER A 39 3.30 -1.33 -17.46
CA SER A 39 2.61 -0.04 -17.65
C SER A 39 1.40 -0.15 -18.57
N ASP A 40 1.28 -1.26 -19.29
CA ASP A 40 0.24 -1.48 -20.28
C ASP A 40 -0.98 -2.17 -19.65
N SER A 41 -2.14 -1.52 -19.74
CA SER A 41 -3.40 -2.02 -19.19
C SER A 41 -3.88 -3.29 -19.90
N VAL A 42 -3.59 -3.45 -21.20
CA VAL A 42 -3.97 -4.63 -21.98
C VAL A 42 -3.16 -5.84 -21.51
N CYS A 43 -1.83 -5.68 -21.45
CA CYS A 43 -0.92 -6.69 -20.88
C CYS A 43 -1.34 -7.09 -19.46
N ALA A 44 -1.67 -6.12 -18.61
CA ALA A 44 -2.11 -6.40 -17.24
C ALA A 44 -3.43 -7.18 -17.18
N THR A 45 -4.41 -6.83 -18.02
CA THR A 45 -5.70 -7.53 -18.07
C THR A 45 -5.50 -9.00 -18.46
N LYS A 46 -4.66 -9.28 -19.45
CA LYS A 46 -4.30 -10.65 -19.84
C LYS A 46 -3.50 -11.40 -18.77
N LEU A 47 -2.62 -10.71 -18.05
CA LEU A 47 -1.95 -11.30 -16.89
C LEU A 47 -2.95 -11.69 -15.79
N LEU A 48 -4.03 -10.93 -15.61
CA LEU A 48 -5.08 -11.22 -14.63
C LEU A 48 -5.98 -12.38 -15.04
N THR A 49 -6.13 -12.68 -16.33
CA THR A 49 -6.93 -13.82 -16.79
C THR A 49 -6.20 -15.17 -16.67
N LEU A 50 -4.91 -15.18 -16.34
CA LEU A 50 -4.15 -16.41 -16.14
C LEU A 50 -4.68 -17.22 -14.95
N GLN A 51 -5.17 -18.43 -15.22
CA GLN A 51 -5.63 -19.38 -14.20
C GLN A 51 -4.61 -20.49 -13.92
N ASN A 52 -3.71 -20.77 -14.86
CA ASN A 52 -2.72 -21.83 -14.77
C ASN A 52 -1.36 -21.34 -15.27
N ILE A 53 -0.28 -21.85 -14.67
CA ILE A 53 1.10 -21.68 -15.14
C ILE A 53 1.80 -23.02 -15.03
N LEU A 54 2.30 -23.55 -16.17
CA LEU A 54 3.04 -24.82 -16.21
C LEU A 54 2.33 -25.92 -15.40
N HIS A 55 1.01 -26.08 -15.63
CA HIS A 55 0.12 -27.04 -14.94
C HIS A 55 -0.12 -26.80 -13.45
N THR A 56 0.33 -25.68 -12.90
CA THR A 56 -0.01 -25.26 -11.54
C THR A 56 -1.17 -24.26 -11.57
N PRO A 57 -2.27 -24.49 -10.85
CA PRO A 57 -3.32 -23.49 -10.73
C PRO A 57 -2.83 -22.29 -9.93
N VAL A 58 -3.13 -21.10 -10.45
CA VAL A 58 -2.69 -19.83 -9.88
C VAL A 58 -3.88 -18.87 -9.76
N SER A 59 -3.89 -18.12 -8.67
CA SER A 59 -4.78 -16.97 -8.48
C SER A 59 -3.99 -15.70 -8.72
N THR A 60 -4.47 -14.89 -9.64
CA THR A 60 -3.98 -13.56 -9.98
C THR A 60 -4.74 -12.51 -9.19
N ASP A 61 -4.04 -11.47 -8.76
CA ASP A 61 -4.64 -10.36 -8.01
C ASP A 61 -3.83 -9.10 -8.26
N VAL A 62 -4.51 -7.95 -8.37
CA VAL A 62 -3.87 -6.65 -8.53
C VAL A 62 -3.40 -6.14 -7.18
N ILE A 63 -2.16 -5.67 -7.12
CA ILE A 63 -1.72 -4.89 -5.96
C ILE A 63 -2.24 -3.45 -6.11
N TRP A 64 -3.44 -3.23 -5.58
CA TRP A 64 -4.14 -1.95 -5.58
C TRP A 64 -3.30 -0.79 -5.09
N GLU A 65 -2.40 -1.00 -4.12
CA GLU A 65 -1.53 0.07 -3.61
C GLU A 65 -0.55 0.65 -4.63
N ASN A 66 -0.33 0.00 -5.78
CA ASN A 66 0.56 0.49 -6.84
C ASN A 66 -0.18 1.14 -8.01
N ILE A 67 -1.51 1.07 -8.03
CA ILE A 67 -2.36 1.61 -9.09
C ILE A 67 -3.38 2.60 -8.54
N SER A 68 -3.31 2.91 -7.25
CA SER A 68 -4.20 3.85 -6.58
C SER A 68 -3.39 4.86 -5.80
N SER A 69 -3.93 6.08 -5.75
CA SER A 69 -3.39 7.19 -4.98
C SER A 69 -4.42 7.64 -3.95
N ARG A 70 -3.93 8.13 -2.80
CA ARG A 70 -4.76 8.53 -1.67
C ARG A 70 -4.45 9.93 -1.20
N PHE A 71 -5.48 10.73 -1.01
CA PHE A 71 -5.35 12.09 -0.49
C PHE A 71 -6.52 12.48 0.41
N LEU A 72 -6.29 13.51 1.21
CA LEU A 72 -7.24 14.09 2.13
C LEU A 72 -7.77 15.41 1.59
N ILE A 73 -9.07 15.59 1.70
CA ILE A 73 -9.74 16.87 1.48
C ILE A 73 -10.27 17.33 2.85
N PRO A 74 -9.73 18.41 3.42
CA PRO A 74 -10.23 18.97 4.67
C PRO A 74 -11.57 19.72 4.46
N ASP A 75 -12.22 20.08 5.57
CA ASP A 75 -13.32 21.05 5.59
C ASP A 75 -14.55 20.72 4.71
N ILE A 76 -14.79 19.44 4.43
CA ILE A 76 -16.02 19.02 3.77
C ILE A 76 -17.14 18.94 4.82
N PRO A 77 -18.26 19.66 4.62
CA PRO A 77 -19.42 19.59 5.50
C PRO A 77 -19.86 18.14 5.73
N THR A 78 -20.15 17.80 6.99
CA THR A 78 -20.58 16.45 7.36
C THR A 78 -21.98 16.09 6.86
N LYS A 79 -22.77 17.10 6.48
CA LYS A 79 -24.09 16.93 5.86
C LYS A 79 -24.00 16.46 4.41
N THR A 80 -22.91 16.76 3.72
CA THR A 80 -22.69 16.32 2.34
C THR A 80 -22.39 14.83 2.32
N THR A 81 -23.16 14.09 1.51
CA THR A 81 -22.98 12.65 1.35
C THR A 81 -21.69 12.36 0.58
N LEU A 82 -21.15 11.15 0.73
CA LEU A 82 -19.91 10.80 0.01
C LEU A 82 -20.18 10.55 -1.47
N GLU A 83 -21.41 10.15 -1.80
CA GLU A 83 -21.91 9.92 -3.15
C GLU A 83 -21.97 11.24 -3.93
N GLU A 84 -22.63 12.27 -3.37
CA GLU A 84 -22.69 13.60 -3.98
C GLU A 84 -21.30 14.19 -4.21
N LEU A 85 -20.41 14.06 -3.21
CA LEU A 85 -19.04 14.54 -3.33
C LEU A 85 -18.24 13.74 -4.37
N ALA A 86 -18.48 12.43 -4.50
CA ALA A 86 -17.80 11.60 -5.49
C ALA A 86 -18.19 11.99 -6.92
N GLU A 87 -19.48 12.24 -7.18
CA GLU A 87 -19.97 12.69 -8.48
C GLU A 87 -19.37 14.04 -8.87
N GLU A 88 -19.40 15.00 -7.95
CA GLU A 88 -18.87 16.35 -8.15
C GLU A 88 -17.37 16.34 -8.44
N LEU A 89 -16.59 15.59 -7.65
CA LEU A 89 -15.16 15.43 -7.84
C LEU A 89 -14.84 14.76 -9.18
N SER A 90 -15.55 13.68 -9.53
CA SER A 90 -15.30 12.93 -10.76
C SER A 90 -15.61 13.78 -12.00
N TYR A 91 -16.70 14.56 -11.96
CA TYR A 91 -17.12 15.43 -13.05
C TYR A 91 -16.16 16.61 -13.30
N ASN A 92 -15.66 17.24 -12.22
CA ASN A 92 -14.87 18.47 -12.33
C ASN A 92 -13.36 18.24 -12.49
N ASN A 93 -12.84 17.05 -12.18
CA ASN A 93 -11.38 16.82 -12.06
C ASN A 93 -10.83 15.71 -12.96
N ASP A 94 -11.67 15.01 -13.74
CA ASP A 94 -11.28 13.85 -14.55
C ASP A 94 -10.54 12.78 -13.71
N ILE A 95 -11.07 12.50 -12.51
CA ILE A 95 -10.53 11.49 -11.60
C ILE A 95 -11.51 10.34 -11.43
N VAL A 96 -10.98 9.12 -11.44
CA VAL A 96 -11.78 7.91 -11.18
C VAL A 96 -11.66 7.56 -9.70
N ILE A 97 -12.74 7.81 -8.94
CA ILE A 97 -12.80 7.52 -7.51
C ILE A 97 -13.13 6.05 -7.30
N THR A 98 -12.29 5.36 -6.52
CA THR A 98 -12.48 3.94 -6.18
C THR A 98 -13.05 3.75 -4.78
N HIS A 99 -12.71 4.65 -3.85
CA HIS A 99 -13.16 4.55 -2.47
C HIS A 99 -13.07 5.91 -1.77
N MET A 100 -14.11 6.26 -1.01
CA MET A 100 -14.13 7.43 -0.14
C MET A 100 -14.56 7.04 1.27
N ARG A 101 -13.97 7.69 2.28
CA ARG A 101 -14.43 7.55 3.66
C ARG A 101 -14.11 8.75 4.52
N ARG A 102 -14.92 8.96 5.56
CA ARG A 102 -14.62 9.85 6.68
C ARG A 102 -13.97 9.08 7.82
N PHE A 103 -13.19 9.78 8.64
CA PHE A 103 -12.67 9.22 9.87
C PHE A 103 -13.71 9.37 10.98
N ALA A 104 -13.95 8.29 11.73
CA ALA A 104 -14.73 8.37 12.96
C ALA A 104 -13.92 9.12 14.03
N LYS A 105 -14.58 10.02 14.77
CA LYS A 105 -13.96 10.63 15.94
C LYS A 105 -13.89 9.58 17.06
N PRO A 106 -12.78 9.49 17.82
CA PRO A 106 -12.60 8.48 18.87
C PRO A 106 -13.67 8.51 19.97
N ASN A 107 -14.33 9.65 20.17
CA ASN A 107 -15.23 9.90 21.31
C ASN A 107 -16.69 10.17 20.92
N SER A 108 -17.05 10.03 19.64
CA SER A 108 -18.44 10.16 19.21
C SER A 108 -18.70 9.20 18.06
N SER A 109 -19.62 8.26 18.28
CA SER A 109 -20.07 7.31 17.26
C SER A 109 -20.79 8.00 16.10
N GLN A 110 -21.18 9.27 16.27
CA GLN A 110 -22.08 9.99 15.36
C GLN A 110 -21.42 11.18 14.65
N GLU A 111 -20.29 11.72 15.13
CA GLU A 111 -19.62 12.81 14.43
C GLU A 111 -18.47 12.30 13.57
N THR A 112 -18.69 12.30 12.26
CA THR A 112 -17.64 12.07 11.28
C THR A 112 -16.72 13.30 11.19
N SER A 113 -15.42 13.08 11.00
CA SER A 113 -14.48 14.15 10.70
C SER A 113 -14.90 14.91 9.42
N PRO A 114 -14.72 16.25 9.37
CA PRO A 114 -14.91 17.01 8.12
C PRO A 114 -13.87 16.62 7.06
N SER A 115 -12.77 15.96 7.43
CA SER A 115 -11.79 15.45 6.47
C SER A 115 -12.26 14.15 5.82
N VAL A 116 -12.24 14.14 4.49
CA VAL A 116 -12.55 12.96 3.67
C VAL A 116 -11.25 12.39 3.10
N LEU A 117 -11.06 11.08 3.25
CA LEU A 117 -10.03 10.33 2.56
C LEU A 117 -10.58 9.83 1.22
N VAL A 118 -9.96 10.27 0.14
CA VAL A 118 -10.28 9.88 -1.23
C VAL A 118 -9.19 8.94 -1.75
N THR A 119 -9.62 7.85 -2.39
CA THR A 119 -8.76 6.91 -3.12
C THR A 119 -9.15 6.96 -4.59
N ILE A 120 -8.20 7.34 -5.44
CA ILE A 120 -8.39 7.40 -6.89
C ILE A 120 -7.64 6.26 -7.57
N LEU A 121 -8.14 5.83 -8.71
CA LEU A 121 -7.38 5.01 -9.64
C LEU A 121 -6.37 5.90 -10.37
N GLY A 122 -5.13 5.43 -10.46
CA GLY A 122 -4.00 6.19 -11.01
C GLY A 122 -2.98 6.55 -9.95
N THR A 123 -1.75 6.78 -10.40
CA THR A 123 -0.61 7.17 -9.56
C THR A 123 -0.40 8.68 -9.50
N TYR A 124 -0.99 9.43 -10.43
CA TYR A 124 -0.91 10.88 -10.45
C TYR A 124 -1.84 11.49 -9.39
N LEU A 125 -1.26 12.32 -8.52
CA LEU A 125 -2.00 13.12 -7.54
C LEU A 125 -2.02 14.56 -8.03
N PRO A 126 -3.19 15.17 -8.25
CA PRO A 126 -3.27 16.57 -8.61
C PRO A 126 -2.89 17.45 -7.42
N ASP A 127 -2.30 18.63 -7.62
CA ASP A 127 -1.95 19.53 -6.51
C ASP A 127 -3.18 20.12 -5.79
N SER A 128 -4.26 20.28 -6.55
CA SER A 128 -5.56 20.76 -6.09
C SER A 128 -6.68 20.05 -6.84
N VAL A 129 -7.86 20.02 -6.23
CA VAL A 129 -9.10 19.56 -6.84
C VAL A 129 -10.11 20.69 -6.83
N LYS A 130 -10.86 20.81 -7.91
CA LYS A 130 -12.03 21.68 -7.99
C LYS A 130 -13.19 21.01 -7.28
N ILE A 131 -13.70 21.69 -6.26
CA ILE A 131 -14.86 21.27 -5.48
C ILE A 131 -15.84 22.44 -5.48
N TRP A 132 -17.05 22.20 -5.97
CA TRP A 132 -18.05 23.23 -6.28
C TRP A 132 -17.48 24.30 -7.23
N PHE A 133 -17.17 25.48 -6.69
CA PHE A 133 -16.65 26.63 -7.43
C PHE A 133 -15.25 27.06 -6.96
N ILE A 134 -14.62 26.28 -6.07
CA ILE A 134 -13.31 26.59 -5.49
C ILE A 134 -12.27 25.52 -5.86
N ASN A 135 -11.03 25.96 -6.07
CA ASN A 135 -9.88 25.06 -6.18
C ASN A 135 -9.32 24.83 -4.78
N GLN A 136 -9.51 23.63 -4.25
CA GLN A 136 -9.06 23.25 -2.93
C GLN A 136 -7.75 22.46 -3.02
N LYS A 137 -6.75 22.87 -2.24
CA LYS A 137 -5.48 22.16 -2.14
C LYS A 137 -5.69 20.83 -1.41
N ILE A 138 -5.18 19.74 -1.98
CA ILE A 138 -5.25 18.43 -1.34
C ILE A 138 -4.12 18.25 -0.34
N GLN A 139 -4.34 17.37 0.64
CA GLN A 139 -3.29 16.93 1.57
C GLN A 139 -2.91 15.49 1.25
N SER A 140 -1.62 15.24 0.99
CA SER A 140 -1.13 13.88 0.78
C SER A 140 -1.26 13.04 2.05
N LEU A 141 -1.79 11.81 1.92
CA LEU A 141 -1.88 10.90 3.05
C LEU A 141 -0.58 10.09 3.17
N ILE A 142 0.34 10.53 4.02
CA ILE A 142 1.52 9.74 4.38
C ILE A 142 1.12 8.68 5.40
N ASP A 143 1.20 7.41 4.99
CA ASP A 143 0.95 6.29 5.90
C ASP A 143 1.93 6.32 7.09
N ARG A 144 1.46 5.88 8.26
CA ARG A 144 2.32 5.76 9.43
C ARG A 144 3.23 4.52 9.26
N PRO A 145 4.53 4.60 9.59
CA PRO A 145 5.40 3.45 9.69
C PRO A 145 4.76 2.33 10.50
N ARG A 146 4.59 1.17 9.86
CA ARG A 146 3.97 0.02 10.52
C ARG A 146 5.00 -0.66 11.40
N GLN A 147 4.84 -0.51 12.70
CA GLN A 147 5.67 -1.15 13.70
C GLN A 147 4.99 -2.44 14.20
N CYS A 148 5.73 -3.55 14.26
CA CYS A 148 5.26 -4.78 14.88
C CYS A 148 4.93 -4.53 16.35
N THR A 149 3.70 -4.82 16.78
CA THR A 149 3.27 -4.60 18.16
C THR A 149 3.85 -5.61 19.15
N LYS A 150 4.41 -6.73 18.67
CA LYS A 150 5.05 -7.75 19.53
C LYS A 150 6.50 -7.42 19.84
N CYS A 151 7.31 -7.14 18.83
CA CYS A 151 8.76 -6.95 19.00
C CYS A 151 9.27 -5.57 18.57
N PHE A 152 8.37 -4.67 18.19
CA PHE A 152 8.64 -3.30 17.79
C PHE A 152 9.56 -3.11 16.57
N SER A 153 9.76 -4.17 15.79
CA SER A 153 10.47 -4.14 14.52
C SER A 153 9.61 -3.57 13.40
N PHE A 154 10.21 -2.84 12.46
CA PHE A 154 9.54 -2.32 11.25
C PHE A 154 9.58 -3.30 10.07
N PHE A 155 10.34 -4.40 10.15
CA PHE A 155 10.61 -5.27 9.01
C PHE A 155 9.54 -6.32 8.72
N HIS A 156 8.57 -6.51 9.61
CA HIS A 156 7.51 -7.51 9.45
C HIS A 156 6.20 -7.09 10.09
N ARG A 157 5.11 -7.69 9.62
CA ARG A 157 3.78 -7.53 10.20
C ARG A 157 3.66 -8.33 11.49
N THR A 158 2.94 -7.81 12.48
CA THR A 158 2.68 -8.49 13.77
C THR A 158 2.21 -9.94 13.62
N ARG A 159 1.35 -10.21 12.63
CA ARG A 159 0.78 -11.55 12.40
C ARG A 159 1.81 -12.62 12.00
N ILE A 160 2.96 -12.21 11.45
CA ILE A 160 4.06 -13.10 11.00
C ILE A 160 5.21 -13.05 12.02
N CYS A 161 5.02 -12.35 13.14
CA CYS A 161 6.04 -12.25 14.16
C CYS A 161 6.08 -13.53 15.00
N GLU A 162 7.22 -14.22 14.95
CA GLU A 162 7.54 -15.41 15.74
C GLU A 162 8.14 -15.08 17.11
N LYS A 163 8.47 -13.79 17.37
CA LYS A 163 9.03 -13.35 18.65
C LYS A 163 7.96 -13.23 19.72
N SER A 164 8.35 -13.49 20.97
CA SER A 164 7.54 -13.23 22.16
C SER A 164 7.24 -11.74 22.33
N GLN A 165 6.17 -11.43 23.08
CA GLN A 165 5.77 -10.06 23.37
C GLN A 165 6.87 -9.35 24.18
N ALA A 166 7.46 -8.32 23.59
CA ALA A 166 8.39 -7.42 24.24
C ALA A 166 7.64 -6.31 25.00
N CYS A 167 8.29 -5.79 26.03
CA CYS A 167 7.80 -4.65 26.78
C CYS A 167 7.92 -3.35 25.97
N HIS A 168 6.87 -2.52 26.01
CA HIS A 168 6.80 -1.24 25.30
C HIS A 168 7.68 -0.14 25.92
N LEU A 169 8.25 -0.37 27.11
CA LEU A 169 9.15 0.58 27.79
C LEU A 169 10.62 0.26 27.52
N CYS A 170 11.02 -1.00 27.72
CA CYS A 170 12.42 -1.41 27.65
C CYS A 170 12.76 -2.31 26.45
N GLY A 171 11.77 -2.82 25.71
CA GLY A 171 12.00 -3.64 24.51
C GLY A 171 12.43 -5.07 24.72
N THR A 172 12.61 -5.49 25.97
CA THR A 172 12.97 -6.85 26.31
C THR A 172 11.73 -7.64 26.70
N VAL A 173 11.85 -8.97 26.65
CA VAL A 173 10.81 -9.88 27.11
C VAL A 173 11.01 -10.10 28.60
N HIS A 174 10.00 -9.75 29.40
CA HIS A 174 10.00 -10.00 30.84
C HIS A 174 8.58 -10.27 31.32
N VAL A 175 8.47 -10.95 32.47
CA VAL A 175 7.20 -11.21 33.17
C VAL A 175 7.14 -10.28 34.39
N GLY A 176 6.01 -9.61 34.61
CA GLY A 176 5.85 -8.66 35.71
C GLY A 176 6.18 -7.20 35.35
N PRO A 177 6.13 -6.27 36.32
CA PRO A 177 6.33 -4.84 36.07
C PRO A 177 7.74 -4.56 35.53
N CYS A 178 7.82 -3.66 34.55
CA CYS A 178 9.09 -3.29 33.92
C CYS A 178 9.95 -2.50 34.91
N GLN A 179 11.07 -3.10 35.33
CA GLN A 179 12.09 -2.42 36.14
C GLN A 179 13.27 -1.89 35.30
N GLY A 180 13.28 -2.18 34.00
CA GLY A 180 14.32 -1.68 33.10
C GLY A 180 14.16 -0.17 32.85
N PRO A 181 15.27 0.58 32.70
CA PRO A 181 15.18 1.96 32.23
C PRO A 181 14.55 1.98 30.84
N ALA A 182 13.93 3.10 30.45
CA ALA A 182 13.47 3.33 29.08
C ALA A 182 14.68 3.48 28.14
N LYS A 183 15.38 2.37 27.91
CA LYS A 183 16.59 2.24 27.09
C LYS A 183 16.36 1.13 26.09
N TYR A 184 16.59 1.45 24.83
CA TYR A 184 16.46 0.48 23.73
C TYR A 184 17.82 -0.02 23.24
N SER A 185 17.84 -1.30 22.89
CA SER A 185 19.03 -2.12 22.59
C SER A 185 19.89 -1.65 21.42
N ASN A 186 19.37 -0.79 20.52
CA ASN A 186 20.06 -0.41 19.28
C ASN A 186 20.37 1.09 19.13
N CYS A 187 19.89 1.98 20.02
CA CYS A 187 20.12 3.43 19.89
C CYS A 187 20.49 4.16 21.18
N GLN A 188 20.46 3.51 22.36
CA GLN A 188 20.82 4.07 23.69
C GLN A 188 20.15 5.40 24.12
N GLY A 189 19.27 6.01 23.31
CA GLY A 189 18.64 7.29 23.61
C GLY A 189 17.44 7.21 24.58
N PRO A 190 17.09 8.31 25.28
CA PRO A 190 16.05 8.35 26.32
C PRO A 190 14.64 8.52 25.73
N HIS A 191 14.09 7.47 25.13
CA HIS A 191 12.77 7.52 24.51
C HIS A 191 12.14 6.13 24.41
N SER A 192 10.81 6.06 24.45
CA SER A 192 10.07 4.81 24.26
C SER A 192 10.21 4.31 22.81
N VAL A 193 10.00 3.01 22.62
CA VAL A 193 10.08 2.33 21.31
C VAL A 193 9.03 2.81 20.32
N THR A 194 7.92 3.27 20.85
CA THR A 194 6.78 3.79 20.09
C THR A 194 6.93 5.29 19.80
N SER A 195 7.99 5.93 20.31
CA SER A 195 8.22 7.36 20.11
C SER A 195 8.53 7.70 18.65
N LYS A 196 7.91 8.78 18.17
CA LYS A 196 8.19 9.37 16.85
C LYS A 196 9.61 9.97 16.76
N THR A 197 10.29 10.15 17.89
CA THR A 197 11.70 10.59 17.93
C THR A 197 12.67 9.48 17.59
N TYR A 198 12.21 8.22 17.52
CA TYR A 198 13.06 7.07 17.22
C TYR A 198 13.69 7.18 15.82
N PRO A 199 15.04 7.10 15.68
CA PRO A 199 15.71 7.26 14.39
C PRO A 199 15.21 6.30 13.31
N MET A 200 14.90 5.04 13.65
CA MET A 200 14.35 4.09 12.68
C MET A 200 12.93 4.46 12.25
N TYR A 201 12.10 4.98 13.16
CA TYR A 201 10.77 5.49 12.80
C TYR A 201 10.89 6.65 11.80
N ARG A 202 11.82 7.58 12.04
CA ARG A 202 12.09 8.70 11.13
C ARG A 202 12.58 8.21 9.76
N LYS A 203 13.52 7.26 9.74
CA LYS A 203 14.00 6.63 8.49
C LYS A 203 12.86 5.97 7.72
N GLU A 204 12.07 5.14 8.38
CA GLU A 204 10.94 4.44 7.75
C GLU A 204 9.90 5.44 7.22
N LYS A 205 9.57 6.48 8.00
CA LYS A 205 8.67 7.56 7.55
C LYS A 205 9.20 8.24 6.31
N GLN A 206 10.51 8.54 6.25
CA GLN A 206 11.12 9.18 5.09
C GLN A 206 11.12 8.26 3.86
N MET A 207 11.29 6.94 4.04
CA MET A 207 11.12 5.99 2.94
C MET A 207 9.68 5.96 2.41
N LEU A 208 8.68 5.99 3.29
CA LEU A 208 7.27 6.03 2.86
C LEU A 208 6.95 7.28 2.05
N VAL A 209 7.51 8.45 2.42
CA VAL A 209 7.37 9.69 1.64
C VAL A 209 7.96 9.51 0.24
N LYS A 210 9.19 8.98 0.13
CA LYS A 210 9.84 8.75 -1.16
C LYS A 210 9.11 7.75 -2.07
N ILE A 211 8.42 6.77 -1.49
CA ILE A 211 7.62 5.80 -2.25
C ILE A 211 6.34 6.44 -2.81
N GLN A 212 5.83 7.48 -2.16
CA GLN A 212 4.64 8.22 -2.62
C GLN A 212 4.97 9.32 -3.64
N GLU A 213 6.24 9.70 -3.79
CA GLU A 213 6.65 10.63 -4.84
C GLU A 213 6.48 9.97 -6.23
N PRO A 214 5.95 10.70 -7.23
CA PRO A 214 5.85 10.18 -8.58
C PRO A 214 7.25 9.82 -9.10
N PHE A 215 7.39 8.60 -9.61
CA PHE A 215 8.66 8.14 -10.17
C PHE A 215 8.92 8.87 -11.50
N HIS A 216 9.94 9.73 -11.53
CA HIS A 216 10.44 10.33 -12.77
C HIS A 216 11.42 9.37 -13.45
N ASP A 217 11.16 8.98 -14.71
CA ASP A 217 12.18 8.34 -15.57
C ASP A 217 13.39 9.30 -15.74
N ARG A 218 14.57 8.76 -16.09
CA ARG A 218 15.77 9.51 -16.50
C ARG A 218 15.51 10.52 -17.64
N ARG A 219 14.34 10.43 -18.31
CA ARG A 219 13.87 11.34 -19.36
C ARG A 219 12.89 12.43 -18.86
N GLY A 220 12.66 12.55 -17.55
CA GLY A 220 11.82 13.60 -16.97
C GLY A 220 10.31 13.47 -17.24
N GLN A 221 9.86 12.42 -17.93
CA GLN A 221 8.43 12.19 -18.16
C GLN A 221 7.77 11.60 -16.91
N THR A 222 6.72 12.30 -16.43
CA THR A 222 5.73 11.78 -15.48
C THR A 222 4.88 10.75 -16.20
N HIS A 223 5.39 9.54 -16.26
CA HIS A 223 4.59 8.43 -16.75
C HIS A 223 3.42 8.22 -15.77
N LEU A 224 2.19 8.36 -16.27
CA LEU A 224 0.90 7.92 -15.69
C LEU A 224 0.85 6.39 -15.50
N GLN A 225 1.99 5.78 -15.18
CA GLN A 225 2.21 4.35 -15.22
C GLN A 225 1.71 3.73 -13.93
N SER A 226 0.43 3.38 -13.96
CA SER A 226 -0.15 2.25 -13.24
C SER A 226 0.84 1.08 -13.27
N ARG A 227 1.60 0.87 -12.19
CA ARG A 227 2.41 -0.34 -12.04
C ARG A 227 1.43 -1.44 -11.66
N LEU A 228 0.76 -2.01 -12.66
CA LEU A 228 -0.08 -3.18 -12.47
C LEU A 228 0.85 -4.32 -12.03
N GLN A 229 0.88 -4.54 -10.72
CA GLN A 229 1.54 -5.67 -10.14
C GLN A 229 0.51 -6.76 -9.93
N CYS A 230 0.57 -7.79 -10.76
CA CYS A 230 -0.26 -8.98 -10.59
C CYS A 230 0.50 -9.96 -9.72
N LYS A 231 -0.03 -10.32 -8.54
CA LYS A 231 0.56 -11.37 -7.69
C LYS A 231 -0.10 -12.70 -8.01
N LEU A 232 0.69 -13.66 -8.45
CA LEU A 232 0.28 -15.05 -8.49
C LEU A 232 0.38 -15.69 -7.10
N ARG A 233 -0.68 -16.38 -6.68
CA ARG A 233 -0.69 -17.25 -5.50
C ARG A 233 -1.05 -18.67 -5.93
N ASP A 234 -0.43 -19.64 -5.28
CA ASP A 234 -0.84 -21.04 -5.34
C ASP A 234 -2.24 -21.19 -4.71
N SER A 235 -3.19 -21.74 -5.48
CA SER A 235 -4.59 -21.91 -5.09
C SER A 235 -4.77 -22.76 -3.84
N SER A 236 -3.83 -23.69 -3.57
CA SER A 236 -3.84 -24.55 -2.38
C SER A 236 -3.60 -23.79 -1.05
N LYS A 237 -3.25 -22.49 -1.11
CA LYS A 237 -2.98 -21.64 0.06
C LYS A 237 -3.95 -20.47 0.22
N ILE A 238 -5.06 -20.47 -0.50
CA ILE A 238 -6.14 -19.50 -0.31
C ILE A 238 -6.85 -19.82 1.02
N LYS A 239 -6.38 -19.23 2.11
CA LYS A 239 -7.27 -18.98 3.25
C LYS A 239 -8.15 -17.80 2.86
N TYR A 240 -9.45 -18.05 2.78
CA TYR A 240 -10.49 -17.03 2.65
C TYR A 240 -10.18 -15.87 3.63
N ASP A 241 -9.92 -14.67 3.13
CA ASP A 241 -9.79 -13.44 3.93
C ASP A 241 -11.11 -12.68 3.68
N PRO A 242 -12.11 -12.80 4.57
CA PRO A 242 -13.32 -11.99 4.46
C PRO A 242 -12.95 -10.59 4.92
N ARG A 243 -12.83 -9.67 3.98
CA ARG A 243 -12.95 -8.24 4.23
C ARG A 243 -13.81 -7.59 3.17
#